data_AF-A0A8S4EXL4-F1
#
_entry.id   AF-A0A8S4EXL4-F1
#
_cell.length_a   1.000
_cell.length_b   1.000
_cell.length_c   1.000
_cell.angle_alpha   90.00
_cell.angle_beta   90.00
_cell.angle_gamma   90.00
#
_symmetry.space_group_name_H-M   'P 1'
#
loop_
_entity.id
_entity.type
_entity.pdbx_description
1 polymer ?
#
loop_
_entity_poly.entity_id
_entity_poly.type
_entity_poly.pdbx_seq_one_letter_code
_entity_poly.pdbx_strand_id
1 'polypeptide(L)' 'MPVRKQEAHRALELLEDYHSKLVKPQDRQLRLAIERVIRIFKSRLFQALLGMLDFMAT' A
#
# COMPACT_ATOMS: atom_id res chain seq x y z
N MET A 1 -14.55 9.03 8.00
CA MET A 1 -15.14 7.72 7.65
C MET A 1 -14.16 6.62 8.01
N PRO A 2 -14.53 5.64 8.86
CA PRO A 2 -13.67 4.50 9.14
C PRO A 2 -13.67 3.59 7.90
N VAL A 3 -12.54 3.53 7.20
CA VAL A 3 -12.33 2.58 6.11
C VAL A 3 -12.29 1.18 6.73
N ARG A 4 -13.18 0.27 6.33
CA ARG A 4 -13.17 -1.10 6.83
C ARG A 4 -11.89 -1.80 6.32
N LYS A 5 -11.27 -2.68 7.13
CA LYS A 5 -9.99 -3.34 6.76
C LYS A 5 -10.04 -4.06 5.39
N GLN A 6 -11.18 -4.64 5.03
CA GLN A 6 -11.40 -5.26 3.71
C GLN A 6 -11.36 -4.23 2.56
N GLU A 7 -11.84 -3.01 2.80
CA GLU A 7 -11.80 -1.93 1.81
C GLU A 7 -10.37 -1.39 1.63
N ALA A 8 -9.56 -1.37 2.71
CA ALA A 8 -8.17 -0.94 2.63
C ALA A 8 -7.29 -1.89 1.80
N HIS A 9 -7.49 -3.21 1.94
CA HIS A 9 -6.77 -4.19 1.12
C HIS A 9 -7.18 -4.09 -0.35
N ARG A 10 -8.48 -4.01 -0.62
CA ARG A 10 -9.01 -3.82 -1.98
C ARG A 10 -8.55 -2.50 -2.62
N ALA A 11 -8.44 -1.43 -1.83
CA ALA A 11 -7.92 -0.14 -2.29
C ALA A 11 -6.43 -0.21 -2.68
N LEU A 12 -5.62 -0.96 -1.91
CA LEU A 12 -4.22 -1.18 -2.25
C LEU A 12 -4.08 -2.01 -3.54
N GLU A 13 -4.86 -3.08 -3.66
CA GLU A 13 -4.86 -3.93 -4.85
C GLU A 13 -5.23 -3.12 -6.11
N LEU A 14 -6.31 -2.32 -6.06
CA LEU A 14 -6.68 -1.43 -7.17
C LEU A 14 -5.60 -0.41 -7.51
N LEU A 15 -4.86 0.10 -6.52
CA LEU A 15 -3.78 1.06 -6.73
C LEU A 15 -2.56 0.40 -7.40
N GLU A 16 -2.21 -0.83 -7.00
CA GLU A 16 -1.18 -1.64 -7.64
C GLU A 16 -1.55 -1.99 -9.08
N ASP A 17 -2.83 -2.32 -9.31
CA ASP A 17 -3.37 -2.65 -10.62
C ASP A 17 -3.42 -1.43 -11.56
N TYR A 18 -3.65 -0.23 -11.01
CA TYR A 18 -3.52 1.01 -11.76
C TYR A 18 -2.07 1.35 -12.07
N HIS A 19 -1.16 1.19 -11.10
CA HIS A 19 0.27 1.42 -11.26
C HIS A 19 0.87 0.55 -12.38
N SER A 20 0.47 -0.73 -12.47
CA SER A 20 0.96 -1.66 -13.51
C SER A 20 0.54 -1.25 -14.93
N LYS A 21 -0.58 -0.55 -15.07
CA LYS A 21 -1.12 -0.06 -16.36
C LYS A 21 -0.43 1.24 -16.84
N LEU A 22 0.34 1.91 -16.00
CA LEU A 22 1.12 3.11 -16.36
C LEU A 22 2.40 2.75 -17.12
N VAL A 23 2.24 2.44 -18.40
CA VAL A 23 3.34 2.01 -19.28
C VAL A 23 3.90 3.13 -20.17
N LYS A 24 3.20 4.26 -20.30
CA LYS A 24 3.65 5.34 -21.20
C LYS A 24 4.80 6.12 -20.56
N PRO A 25 5.77 6.61 -21.34
CA PRO A 25 6.91 7.37 -20.81
C PRO A 25 6.51 8.66 -20.09
N GLN A 26 5.39 9.27 -20.51
CA GLN A 26 4.80 10.47 -19.89
C GLN A 26 4.25 10.18 -18.48
N ASP A 27 3.86 8.94 -18.19
CA ASP A 27 3.30 8.55 -16.89
C ASP A 27 4.38 8.30 -15.84
N ARG A 28 5.68 8.41 -16.19
CA ARG A 28 6.80 8.04 -15.32
C ARG A 28 6.74 8.71 -13.95
N GLN A 29 6.44 10.00 -13.88
CA GLN A 29 6.35 10.71 -12.61
C GLN A 29 5.18 10.22 -11.75
N LEU A 30 4.03 9.98 -12.38
CA LEU A 30 2.84 9.44 -11.69
C LEU A 30 3.12 8.03 -11.17
N ARG A 31 3.77 7.19 -11.98
CA ARG A 31 4.18 5.83 -11.60
C ARG A 31 5.07 5.84 -10.35
N LEU A 32 6.12 6.68 -10.35
CA LEU A 32 7.02 6.83 -9.20
C LEU A 32 6.31 7.34 -7.94
N ALA A 33 5.36 8.27 -8.09
CA ALA A 33 4.57 8.78 -6.97
C ALA A 33 3.71 7.67 -6.35
N ILE A 34 3.02 6.89 -7.18
CA ILE A 34 2.17 5.77 -6.72
C ILE A 34 3.02 4.66 -6.08
N GLU A 35 4.16 4.31 -6.68
CA GLU A 35 5.11 3.33 -6.11
C GLU A 35 5.54 3.73 -4.69
N ARG A 36 5.83 5.02 -4.48
CA ARG A 36 6.21 5.55 -3.16
C ARG A 36 5.07 5.41 -2.15
N VAL A 37 3.83 5.69 -2.56
CA VAL A 37 2.64 5.52 -1.70
C VAL A 37 2.43 4.05 -1.31
N ILE A 38 2.49 3.14 -2.28
CA ILE A 38 2.37 1.68 -2.05
C ILE A 38 3.45 1.22 -1.05
N ARG A 39 4.70 1.65 -1.24
CA ARG A 39 5.81 1.30 -0.34
C ARG A 39 5.57 1.77 1.08
N ILE A 40 5.16 3.03 1.28
CA ILE A 40 4.85 3.57 2.61
C ILE A 40 3.72 2.78 3.27
N PHE A 41 2.67 2.45 2.51
CA PHE A 41 1.53 1.71 3.02
C PHE A 41 1.93 0.30 3.49
N LYS A 42 2.70 -0.43 2.66
CA LYS A 42 3.23 -1.76 3.01
C LYS A 42 4.16 -1.72 4.23
N SER A 43 5.06 -0.74 4.31
CA SER A 43 5.94 -0.57 5.48
C SER A 43 5.15 -0.34 6.76
N ARG A 44 4.12 0.51 6.74
CA ARG A 44 3.25 0.74 7.90
C ARG A 44 2.45 -0.49 8.29
N LEU A 45 1.95 -1.25 7.31
CA LEU A 45 1.26 -2.51 7.56
C LEU A 45 2.20 -3.51 8.24
N PHE A 46 3.43 -3.65 7.75
CA PHE A 46 4.41 -4.54 8.33
C PHE A 46 4.79 -4.14 9.75
N GLN A 47 4.98 -2.84 10.02
CA GLN A 47 5.20 -2.34 11.39
C GLN A 47 4.04 -2.66 12.33
N ALA A 48 2.79 -2.52 11.87
CA ALA A 48 1.62 -2.87 12.66
C ALA A 48 1.54 -4.39 12.94
N LEU A 49 1.92 -5.23 11.98
CA LEU A 49 2.00 -6.68 12.16
C LEU A 49 3.09 -7.06 13.17
N LEU A 50 4.29 -6.47 13.06
CA LEU A 50 5.36 -6.68 14.02
C LEU A 50 4.96 -6.25 15.43
N GLY A 51 4.31 -5.09 15.58
CA GLY A 51 3.82 -4.62 16.88
C GLY A 51 2.80 -5.55 17.53
N MET A 52 1.95 -6.22 16.74
CA MET A 52 1.02 -7.23 17.28
C MET A 52 1.75 -8.50 17.71
N LEU A 53 2.78 -8.94 16.98
CA LEU A 53 3.59 -10.12 17.34
C LEU A 53 4.40 -9.87 18.62
N ASP A 54 5.00 -8.69 18.74
CA ASP A 54 5.75 -8.26 19.94
C ASP A 54 4.84 -8.26 21.18
N PHE A 55 3.61 -7.77 21.03
CA PHE A 55 2.59 -7.80 22.08
C PHE A 55 2.18 -9.23 22.48
N MET A 56 2.09 -10.17 21.53
CA MET A 56 1.76 -11.58 21.83
C MET A 56 2.92 -12.36 22.47
N ALA A 57 4.15 -11.87 22.34
CA ALA A 57 5.36 -12.50 22.88
C ALA A 57 5.72 -12.06 24.31
N THR A 58 4.98 -11.09 24.87
CA THR A 58 5.14 -10.56 26.23
C THR A 58 4.03 -11.08 27.13
#